data_AF-A0A7K0BL04-F1
#
_entry.id   AF-A0A7K0BL04-F1
#
_cell.length_a   1.000
_cell.length_b   1.000
_cell.length_c   1.000
_cell.angle_alpha   90.00
_cell.angle_beta   90.00
_cell.angle_gamma   90.00
#
_symmetry.space_group_name_H-M   'P 1'
#
loop_
_entity.id
_entity.type
_entity.pdbx_description
1 polymer ?
#
loop_
_entity_poly.entity_id
_entity_poly.type
_entity_poly.pdbx_seq_one_letter_code
_entity_poly.pdbx_strand_id
1 'polypeptide(L)'
;MTITIKHFLSIIFLTFFFSQNLNAQRHKTKDVLKIADSILSLNVNPEIIKYFKGYTGSYQKYKNGKYYSHRGFTHKTKLNKNVEEIWILYHFNFPEVEDLTNGTWLKLDKNLNLIEPINLSFIPQFLLENRKCDFITKQEALKIGIENFKESGIKINEPILIFNKETNSYVYRVENVLTKSKNIIGKDTGKTEVLIINSLSGEIIERLEGLYGIIIR
;
A
#
# COMPACT_ATOMS: atom_id res chain seq x y z
N MET A 1 -10.15 -27.84 -53.77
CA MET A 1 -11.10 -27.05 -52.97
C MET A 1 -10.33 -25.86 -52.41
N THR A 2 -10.25 -24.79 -53.20
CA THR A 2 -9.32 -23.68 -53.00
C THR A 2 -10.12 -22.52 -52.44
N ILE A 3 -10.21 -22.43 -51.11
CA ILE A 3 -10.86 -21.29 -50.46
C ILE A 3 -9.99 -20.07 -50.77
N THR A 4 -10.60 -19.13 -51.48
CA THR A 4 -10.00 -17.93 -52.04
C THR A 4 -9.42 -17.04 -50.95
N ILE A 5 -8.10 -16.86 -50.98
CA ILE A 5 -7.29 -15.98 -50.11
C ILE A 5 -7.86 -14.54 -50.02
N LYS A 6 -8.66 -14.10 -51.01
CA LYS A 6 -9.36 -12.80 -51.00
C LYS A 6 -10.39 -12.63 -49.89
N HIS A 7 -11.05 -13.69 -49.41
CA HIS A 7 -12.05 -13.57 -48.34
C HIS A 7 -11.43 -13.52 -46.93
N PHE A 8 -10.24 -14.11 -46.75
CA PHE A 8 -9.54 -14.11 -45.47
C PHE A 8 -8.95 -12.73 -45.14
N LEU A 9 -8.43 -12.01 -46.15
CA LEU A 9 -7.95 -10.63 -46.01
C LEU A 9 -9.08 -9.64 -45.69
N SER A 10 -10.28 -9.86 -46.21
CA SER A 10 -11.43 -8.99 -45.94
C SER A 10 -11.95 -9.09 -44.50
N ILE A 11 -11.80 -10.25 -43.85
CA ILE A 11 -12.22 -10.47 -42.45
C ILE A 11 -11.20 -9.86 -41.49
N ILE A 12 -9.89 -9.92 -41.81
CA ILE A 12 -8.83 -9.29 -41.02
C ILE A 12 -8.88 -7.76 -41.12
N PHE A 13 -9.28 -7.20 -42.26
CA PHE A 13 -9.45 -5.75 -42.41
C PHE A 13 -10.66 -5.21 -41.63
N LEU A 14 -11.74 -6.01 -41.49
CA LEU A 14 -12.94 -5.57 -40.78
C LEU A 14 -12.76 -5.55 -39.25
N THR A 15 -11.92 -6.42 -38.68
CA THR A 15 -11.60 -6.39 -37.23
C THR A 15 -10.62 -5.28 -36.86
N PHE A 16 -9.84 -4.77 -37.81
CA PHE A 16 -8.87 -3.69 -37.57
C PHE A 16 -9.51 -2.29 -37.50
N PHE A 17 -10.71 -2.09 -38.07
CA PHE A 17 -11.42 -0.81 -38.00
C PHE A 17 -12.32 -0.64 -36.78
N PHE A 18 -12.64 -1.71 -36.05
CA PHE A 18 -13.42 -1.60 -34.81
C PHE A 18 -12.59 -1.13 -33.59
N SER A 19 -11.26 -1.14 -33.66
CA SER A 19 -10.39 -0.72 -32.55
C SER A 19 -10.10 0.79 -32.50
N GLN A 20 -10.47 1.56 -33.54
CA GLN A 20 -10.01 2.95 -33.68
C GLN A 20 -10.98 4.02 -33.13
N ASN A 21 -12.18 3.66 -32.64
CA ASN A 21 -13.21 4.64 -32.23
C ASN A 21 -13.50 4.72 -30.71
N LEU A 22 -12.66 4.15 -29.84
CA LEU A 22 -12.87 4.20 -28.38
C LEU A 22 -12.25 5.44 -27.69
N ASN A 23 -11.63 6.37 -28.43
CA ASN A 23 -10.87 7.49 -27.86
C ASN A 23 -11.70 8.68 -27.30
N ALA A 24 -12.97 8.47 -26.95
CA ALA A 24 -13.78 9.52 -26.34
C ALA A 24 -14.74 9.03 -25.24
N GLN A 25 -14.80 7.72 -24.94
CA GLN A 25 -15.72 7.23 -23.94
C GLN A 25 -15.15 7.45 -22.54
N ARG A 26 -15.78 8.33 -21.75
CA ARG A 26 -15.42 8.50 -20.34
C ARG A 26 -15.62 7.17 -19.61
N HIS A 27 -14.53 6.58 -19.10
CA HIS A 27 -14.63 5.40 -18.27
C HIS A 27 -15.45 5.71 -17.01
N LYS A 28 -16.38 4.81 -16.67
CA LYS A 28 -17.02 4.83 -15.36
C LYS A 28 -16.00 4.31 -14.35
N THR A 29 -15.93 4.93 -13.18
CA THR A 29 -15.01 4.48 -12.14
C THR A 29 -15.23 3.01 -11.78
N LYS A 30 -16.47 2.51 -11.80
CA LYS A 30 -16.78 1.09 -11.59
C LYS A 30 -16.01 0.15 -12.54
N ASP A 31 -15.89 0.50 -13.81
CA ASP A 31 -15.24 -0.37 -14.80
C ASP A 31 -13.72 -0.35 -14.62
N VAL A 32 -13.17 0.82 -14.27
CA VAL A 32 -11.76 0.99 -13.92
C VAL A 32 -11.39 0.17 -12.67
N LEU A 33 -12.24 0.21 -11.64
CA LEU A 33 -12.02 -0.58 -10.43
C LEU A 33 -12.05 -2.09 -10.72
N LYS A 34 -12.97 -2.56 -11.57
CA LYS A 34 -12.98 -3.97 -11.98
C LYS A 34 -11.70 -4.39 -12.70
N ILE A 35 -11.18 -3.54 -13.58
CA ILE A 35 -9.92 -3.80 -14.29
C ILE A 35 -8.77 -3.83 -13.30
N ALA A 36 -8.73 -2.89 -12.36
CA ALA A 36 -7.71 -2.86 -11.31
C ALA A 36 -7.77 -4.08 -10.40
N ASP A 37 -8.97 -4.53 -10.00
CA ASP A 37 -9.16 -5.74 -9.21
C ASP A 37 -8.68 -6.98 -9.96
N SER A 38 -8.94 -7.05 -11.27
CA SER A 38 -8.45 -8.12 -12.13
C SER A 38 -6.93 -8.11 -12.24
N ILE A 39 -6.31 -6.95 -12.41
CA ILE A 39 -4.85 -6.82 -12.47
C ILE A 39 -4.26 -7.25 -11.13
N LEU A 40 -4.78 -6.77 -9.99
CA LEU A 40 -4.29 -7.15 -8.68
C LEU A 40 -4.41 -8.66 -8.45
N SER A 41 -5.55 -9.26 -8.81
CA SER A 41 -5.79 -10.71 -8.66
C SER A 41 -4.87 -11.57 -9.52
N LEU A 42 -4.40 -11.06 -10.67
CA LEU A 42 -3.41 -11.76 -11.50
C LEU A 42 -1.99 -11.68 -10.93
N ASN A 43 -1.71 -10.74 -10.04
CA ASN A 43 -0.38 -10.50 -9.47
C ASN A 43 -0.24 -10.98 -8.02
N VAL A 44 -1.33 -11.43 -7.40
CA VAL A 44 -1.37 -11.87 -5.99
C VAL A 44 -1.91 -13.30 -5.93
N ASN A 45 -1.34 -14.13 -5.06
CA ASN A 45 -1.87 -15.48 -4.82
C ASN A 45 -3.38 -15.39 -4.45
N PRO A 46 -4.27 -16.22 -5.05
CA PRO A 46 -5.69 -16.24 -4.74
C PRO A 46 -6.05 -16.41 -3.26
N GLU A 47 -5.18 -17.01 -2.46
CA GLU A 47 -5.39 -17.15 -1.01
C GLU A 47 -5.12 -15.84 -0.24
N ILE A 48 -4.28 -14.97 -0.79
CA ILE A 48 -3.84 -13.70 -0.19
C ILE A 48 -4.74 -12.53 -0.63
N ILE A 49 -5.32 -12.58 -1.84
CA ILE A 49 -6.12 -11.48 -2.41
C ILE A 49 -7.27 -11.03 -1.49
N LYS A 50 -7.83 -11.96 -0.70
CA LYS A 50 -8.90 -11.69 0.28
C LYS A 50 -8.51 -10.69 1.38
N TYR A 51 -7.21 -10.48 1.61
CA TYR A 51 -6.68 -9.52 2.58
C TYR A 51 -6.54 -8.11 2.00
N PHE A 52 -6.75 -7.92 0.70
CA PHE A 52 -6.77 -6.61 0.07
C PHE A 52 -8.19 -6.01 0.06
N LYS A 53 -8.31 -4.76 0.49
CA LYS A 53 -9.55 -3.97 0.44
C LYS A 53 -9.28 -2.65 -0.27
N GLY A 54 -10.10 -2.34 -1.28
CA GLY A 54 -9.90 -1.16 -2.12
C GLY A 54 -10.61 0.12 -1.65
N TYR A 55 -10.23 1.21 -2.31
CA TYR A 55 -11.06 2.37 -2.73
C TYR A 55 -11.01 3.66 -1.91
N THR A 56 -10.62 3.64 -0.64
CA THR A 56 -10.47 4.88 0.14
C THR A 56 -9.14 5.55 -0.16
N GLY A 57 -9.18 6.82 -0.58
CA GLY A 57 -7.99 7.60 -0.93
C GLY A 57 -7.54 7.50 -2.39
N SER A 58 -8.24 6.73 -3.24
CA SER A 58 -7.94 6.63 -4.67
C SER A 58 -8.22 7.94 -5.40
N TYR A 59 -7.38 8.29 -6.38
CA TYR A 59 -7.46 9.56 -7.09
C TYR A 59 -7.03 9.46 -8.55
N GLN A 60 -7.43 10.44 -9.35
CA GLN A 60 -7.00 10.58 -10.73
C GLN A 60 -6.18 11.87 -10.89
N LYS A 61 -5.19 11.82 -11.77
CA LYS A 61 -4.44 12.98 -12.27
C LYS A 61 -4.95 13.31 -13.66
N TYR A 62 -5.32 14.56 -13.88
CA TYR A 62 -5.87 15.02 -15.15
C TYR A 62 -5.32 16.38 -15.54
N LYS A 63 -5.31 16.63 -16.86
CA LYS A 63 -4.84 17.90 -17.41
C LYS A 63 -5.95 18.96 -17.38
N ASN A 64 -5.64 20.11 -16.79
CA ASN A 64 -6.48 21.29 -16.74
C ASN A 64 -5.74 22.49 -17.35
N GLY A 65 -5.91 22.68 -18.67
CA GLY A 65 -5.14 23.66 -19.43
C GLY A 65 -3.65 23.31 -19.49
N LYS A 66 -2.78 24.19 -18.97
CA LYS A 66 -1.33 23.98 -18.90
C LYS A 66 -0.88 23.22 -17.64
N TYR A 67 -1.79 22.99 -16.67
CA TYR A 67 -1.46 22.42 -15.37
C TYR A 67 -2.06 21.03 -15.18
N TYR A 68 -1.52 20.29 -14.20
CA TYR A 68 -2.08 19.03 -13.73
C TYR A 68 -2.88 19.27 -12.44
N SER A 69 -3.96 18.51 -12.27
CA SER A 69 -4.80 18.54 -11.08
C SER A 69 -5.12 17.12 -10.63
N HIS A 70 -5.39 16.97 -9.33
CA HIS A 70 -5.73 15.70 -8.70
C HIS A 70 -7.17 15.74 -8.20
N ARG A 71 -7.90 14.62 -8.35
CA ARG A 71 -9.26 14.49 -7.83
C ARG A 71 -9.49 13.10 -7.28
N GLY A 72 -9.88 13.01 -6.01
CA GLY A 72 -10.37 11.76 -5.42
C GLY A 72 -11.64 11.27 -6.14
N PHE A 73 -11.80 9.96 -6.25
CA PHE A 73 -12.97 9.38 -6.88
C PHE A 73 -13.58 8.25 -6.06
N THR A 74 -14.86 8.01 -6.26
CA THR A 74 -15.59 6.86 -5.70
C THR A 74 -16.27 6.08 -6.81
N HIS A 75 -16.78 4.88 -6.50
CA HIS A 75 -17.45 3.98 -7.44
C HIS A 75 -18.60 4.63 -8.25
N LYS A 76 -19.19 5.74 -7.78
CA LYS A 76 -20.31 6.44 -8.44
C LYS A 76 -19.88 7.53 -9.42
N THR A 77 -18.60 7.92 -9.40
CA THR A 77 -18.10 9.03 -10.22
C THR A 77 -17.74 8.57 -11.63
N LYS A 78 -17.69 9.52 -12.57
CA LYS A 78 -17.04 9.34 -13.86
C LYS A 78 -15.65 9.95 -13.78
N LEU A 79 -14.70 9.36 -14.49
CA LEU A 79 -13.38 9.97 -14.63
C LEU A 79 -13.46 11.26 -15.45
N ASN A 80 -12.47 12.13 -15.23
CA ASN A 80 -12.30 13.34 -16.02
C ASN A 80 -11.98 12.95 -17.47
N LYS A 81 -12.44 13.76 -18.43
CA LYS A 81 -12.19 13.54 -19.86
C LYS A 81 -10.70 13.58 -20.19
N ASN A 82 -9.92 14.40 -19.47
CA ASN A 82 -8.49 14.59 -19.70
C ASN A 82 -7.65 13.86 -18.64
N VAL A 83 -8.11 12.69 -18.19
CA VAL A 83 -7.34 11.84 -17.27
C VAL A 83 -6.06 11.38 -17.96
N GLU A 84 -4.96 11.42 -17.23
CA GLU A 84 -3.66 10.94 -17.68
C GLU A 84 -3.22 9.74 -16.86
N GLU A 85 -3.47 9.78 -15.54
CA GLU A 85 -3.14 8.70 -14.62
C GLU A 85 -4.29 8.46 -13.62
N ILE A 86 -4.46 7.21 -13.23
CA ILE A 86 -5.44 6.75 -12.26
C ILE A 86 -4.69 5.96 -11.20
N TRP A 87 -4.81 6.38 -9.94
CA TRP A 87 -4.09 5.82 -8.81
C TRP A 87 -5.09 5.17 -7.86
N ILE A 88 -5.00 3.86 -7.72
CA ILE A 88 -5.93 3.06 -6.93
C ILE A 88 -5.18 2.53 -5.73
N LEU A 89 -5.64 2.92 -4.54
CA LEU A 89 -5.08 2.46 -3.28
C LEU A 89 -5.80 1.18 -2.85
N TYR A 90 -5.01 0.11 -2.70
CA TYR A 90 -5.42 -1.10 -2.04
C TYR A 90 -4.78 -1.17 -0.66
N HIS A 91 -5.59 -1.37 0.36
CA HIS A 91 -5.16 -1.60 1.73
C HIS A 91 -5.04 -3.09 1.97
N PHE A 92 -3.87 -3.53 2.40
CA PHE A 92 -3.63 -4.89 2.85
C PHE A 92 -3.83 -4.96 4.37
N ASN A 93 -4.58 -5.95 4.83
CA ASN A 93 -4.79 -6.21 6.25
C ASN A 93 -4.91 -7.71 6.51
N PHE A 94 -3.96 -8.26 7.26
CA PHE A 94 -3.97 -9.66 7.70
C PHE A 94 -4.37 -9.74 9.18
N PRO A 95 -5.61 -10.14 9.50
CA PRO A 95 -6.16 -9.98 10.84
C PRO A 95 -5.57 -10.93 11.90
N GLU A 96 -4.84 -11.98 11.50
CA GLU A 96 -4.26 -12.94 12.44
C GLU A 96 -2.95 -12.44 13.06
N VAL A 97 -2.36 -11.37 12.51
CA VAL A 97 -1.20 -10.68 13.08
C VAL A 97 -1.56 -9.22 13.26
N GLU A 98 -1.59 -8.79 14.51
CA GLU A 98 -1.93 -7.41 14.86
C GLU A 98 -0.96 -6.42 14.22
N ASP A 99 -1.48 -5.29 13.75
CA ASP A 99 -0.75 -4.25 13.00
C ASP A 99 -0.11 -4.70 11.68
N LEU A 100 -0.36 -5.93 11.21
CA LEU A 100 0.08 -6.37 9.88
C LEU A 100 -0.79 -5.77 8.77
N THR A 101 -0.61 -4.46 8.58
CA THR A 101 -1.33 -3.64 7.62
C THR A 101 -0.35 -2.90 6.73
N ASN A 102 -0.71 -2.70 5.46
CA ASN A 102 0.05 -1.87 4.52
C ASN A 102 -0.87 -1.39 3.39
N GLY A 103 -0.33 -0.68 2.42
CA GLY A 103 -1.05 -0.31 1.21
C GLY A 103 -0.17 -0.33 -0.02
N THR A 104 -0.77 -0.65 -1.15
CA THR A 104 -0.14 -0.57 -2.47
C THR A 104 -0.93 0.29 -3.42
N TRP A 105 -0.21 1.02 -4.27
CA TRP A 105 -0.80 1.81 -5.34
C TRP A 105 -0.74 1.04 -6.64
N LEU A 106 -1.89 0.88 -7.27
CA LEU A 106 -2.00 0.42 -8.64
C LEU A 106 -2.18 1.66 -9.53
N LYS A 107 -1.21 1.91 -10.42
CA LYS A 107 -1.19 3.09 -11.29
C LYS A 107 -1.50 2.71 -12.73
N LEU A 108 -2.58 3.27 -13.25
CA LEU A 108 -3.03 3.05 -14.62
C LEU A 108 -2.88 4.31 -15.46
N ASP A 109 -2.55 4.15 -16.74
CA ASP A 109 -2.65 5.22 -17.74
C ASP A 109 -4.13 5.46 -18.14
N LYS A 110 -4.35 6.47 -18.99
CA LYS A 110 -5.68 6.79 -19.53
C LYS A 110 -6.34 5.64 -20.33
N ASN A 111 -5.55 4.69 -20.82
CA ASN A 111 -6.00 3.50 -21.55
C ASN A 111 -6.17 2.29 -20.63
N LEU A 112 -6.02 2.48 -19.32
CA LEU A 112 -6.12 1.45 -18.28
C LEU A 112 -5.00 0.41 -18.32
N ASN A 113 -3.86 0.75 -18.92
CA ASN A 113 -2.64 -0.06 -18.83
C ASN A 113 -1.86 0.29 -17.57
N LEU A 114 -1.18 -0.71 -17.01
CA LEU A 114 -0.31 -0.52 -15.86
C LEU A 114 0.90 0.35 -16.22
N ILE A 115 1.16 1.40 -15.44
CA ILE A 115 2.30 2.32 -15.64
C ILE A 115 3.58 1.73 -15.06
N GLU A 116 3.48 1.05 -13.91
CA GLU A 116 4.61 0.46 -13.20
C GLU A 116 4.17 -0.86 -12.50
N PRO A 117 5.09 -1.82 -12.29
CA PRO A 117 4.79 -3.04 -11.54
C PRO A 117 4.20 -2.73 -10.17
N ILE A 118 3.22 -3.54 -9.74
CA ILE A 118 2.61 -3.38 -8.42
C ILE A 118 3.64 -3.80 -7.37
N ASN A 119 3.99 -2.90 -6.46
CA ASN A 119 4.84 -3.25 -5.34
C ASN A 119 4.04 -4.10 -4.34
N LEU A 120 4.46 -5.35 -4.15
CA LEU A 120 3.88 -6.33 -3.22
C LEU A 120 4.92 -6.85 -2.23
N SER A 121 6.08 -6.20 -2.12
CA SER A 121 7.21 -6.67 -1.32
C SER A 121 6.95 -6.67 0.18
N PHE A 122 5.87 -5.99 0.62
CA PHE A 122 5.39 -6.01 1.98
C PHE A 122 4.57 -7.24 2.33
N ILE A 123 4.21 -8.13 1.38
CA ILE A 123 3.53 -9.37 1.75
C ILE A 123 4.55 -10.25 2.47
N PRO A 124 4.33 -10.64 3.75
CA PRO A 124 5.27 -11.49 4.46
C PRO A 124 5.50 -12.83 3.77
N GLN A 125 6.73 -13.30 3.83
CA GLN A 125 7.13 -14.57 3.23
C GLN A 125 6.29 -15.75 3.73
N PHE A 126 5.91 -15.75 5.00
CA PHE A 126 5.08 -16.82 5.57
C PHE A 126 3.70 -16.95 4.88
N LEU A 127 3.13 -15.85 4.39
CA LEU A 127 1.89 -15.88 3.61
C LEU A 127 2.13 -16.37 2.19
N LEU A 128 3.24 -15.94 1.57
CA LEU A 128 3.60 -16.39 0.21
C LEU A 128 3.87 -17.90 0.16
N GLU A 129 4.43 -18.45 1.23
CA GLU A 129 4.78 -19.86 1.38
C GLU A 129 3.68 -20.72 2.03
N ASN A 130 2.52 -20.12 2.36
CA ASN A 130 1.42 -20.78 3.06
C ASN A 130 1.87 -21.54 4.33
N ARG A 131 2.69 -20.88 5.15
CA ARG A 131 3.18 -21.40 6.43
C ARG A 131 2.70 -20.53 7.58
N LYS A 132 2.85 -21.05 8.80
CA LYS A 132 2.53 -20.28 10.01
C LYS A 132 3.43 -19.04 10.12
N CYS A 133 2.85 -17.98 10.69
CA CYS A 133 3.59 -16.79 11.07
C CYS A 133 4.76 -17.16 12.00
N ASP A 134 5.92 -16.63 11.68
CA ASP A 134 7.19 -16.77 12.41
C ASP A 134 7.65 -15.44 13.00
N PHE A 135 6.79 -14.43 13.04
CA PHE A 135 7.11 -13.20 13.75
C PHE A 135 7.03 -13.45 15.24
N ILE A 136 7.95 -12.84 15.99
CA ILE A 136 7.79 -12.66 17.43
C ILE A 136 6.48 -11.92 17.71
N THR A 137 5.90 -12.16 18.87
CA THR A 137 4.68 -11.49 19.31
C THR A 137 4.97 -10.06 19.78
N LYS A 138 3.93 -9.23 19.85
CA LYS A 138 4.02 -7.90 20.50
C LYS A 138 4.53 -8.01 21.94
N GLN A 139 4.11 -9.03 22.67
CA GLN A 139 4.52 -9.25 24.06
C GLN A 139 6.01 -9.58 24.17
N GLU A 140 6.54 -10.39 23.25
CA GLU A 140 7.97 -10.67 23.16
C GLU A 140 8.77 -9.42 22.80
N ALA A 141 8.32 -8.65 21.80
CA ALA A 141 8.93 -7.37 21.45
C ALA A 141 8.95 -6.40 22.64
N LEU A 142 7.85 -6.31 23.39
CA LEU A 142 7.75 -5.50 24.60
C LEU A 142 8.75 -5.95 25.66
N LYS A 143 8.86 -7.26 25.90
CA LYS A 143 9.80 -7.85 26.85
C LYS A 143 11.26 -7.52 26.47
N ILE A 144 11.63 -7.74 25.21
CA ILE A 144 12.95 -7.36 24.68
C ILE A 144 13.19 -5.87 24.90
N GLY A 145 12.18 -5.04 24.66
CA GLY A 145 12.23 -3.61 24.94
C GLY A 145 12.57 -3.30 26.39
N ILE A 146 11.75 -3.79 27.33
CA ILE A 146 11.92 -3.60 28.78
C ILE A 146 13.33 -4.00 29.25
N GLU A 147 13.85 -5.13 28.76
CA GLU A 147 15.15 -5.66 29.16
C GLU A 147 16.33 -4.85 28.59
N ASN A 148 16.10 -4.03 27.56
CA ASN A 148 17.18 -3.38 26.81
C ASN A 148 17.10 -1.85 26.78
N PHE A 149 16.08 -1.20 27.32
CA PHE A 149 16.06 0.26 27.45
C PHE A 149 17.21 0.74 28.35
N LYS A 150 17.86 1.86 27.97
CA LYS A 150 18.99 2.42 28.74
C LYS A 150 18.54 3.07 30.04
N GLU A 151 17.34 3.64 30.02
CA GLU A 151 16.78 4.40 31.11
C GLU A 151 15.38 3.87 31.45
N SER A 152 15.05 3.85 32.74
CA SER A 152 13.67 3.63 33.16
C SER A 152 12.82 4.83 32.76
N GLY A 153 11.87 4.64 31.84
CA GLY A 153 10.91 5.68 31.49
C GLY A 153 9.66 5.66 32.36
N ILE A 154 8.83 6.68 32.19
CA ILE A 154 7.54 6.82 32.89
C ILE A 154 6.44 5.93 32.29
N LYS A 155 6.62 5.50 31.03
CA LYS A 155 5.68 4.66 30.31
C LYS A 155 6.37 4.01 29.11
N ILE A 156 6.15 2.73 28.92
CA ILE A 156 6.47 2.04 27.66
C ILE A 156 5.17 1.93 26.85
N ASN A 157 5.18 2.41 25.61
CA ASN A 157 4.03 2.26 24.72
C ASN A 157 3.96 0.83 24.17
N GLU A 158 2.77 0.42 23.77
CA GLU A 158 2.58 -0.86 23.11
C GLU A 158 3.41 -0.93 21.82
N PRO A 159 4.14 -2.05 21.57
CA PRO A 159 4.86 -2.23 20.33
C PRO A 159 3.95 -2.16 19.11
N ILE A 160 4.43 -1.52 18.06
CA ILE A 160 3.72 -1.44 16.77
C ILE A 160 4.55 -2.15 15.71
N LEU A 161 3.91 -3.06 14.97
CA LEU A 161 4.53 -3.71 13.82
C LEU A 161 4.49 -2.76 12.61
N ILE A 162 5.64 -2.47 12.03
CA ILE A 162 5.75 -1.58 10.86
C ILE A 162 6.57 -2.24 9.76
N PHE A 163 6.24 -1.92 8.52
CA PHE A 163 7.04 -2.34 7.37
C PHE A 163 8.10 -1.28 7.06
N ASN A 164 9.37 -1.64 7.19
CA ASN A 164 10.48 -0.82 6.75
C ASN A 164 10.71 -1.05 5.25
N LYS A 165 10.46 -0.01 4.44
CA LYS A 165 10.62 -0.07 2.98
C LYS A 165 12.07 -0.09 2.52
N GLU A 166 13.01 0.44 3.31
CA GLU A 166 14.43 0.48 2.96
C GLU A 166 15.06 -0.90 3.11
N THR A 167 14.70 -1.62 4.18
CA THR A 167 15.20 -2.97 4.45
C THR A 167 14.26 -4.08 3.94
N ASN A 168 13.09 -3.69 3.42
CA ASN A 168 12.06 -4.60 2.94
C ASN A 168 11.66 -5.66 3.98
N SER A 169 11.54 -5.25 5.23
CA SER A 169 11.31 -6.15 6.36
C SER A 169 10.31 -5.56 7.37
N TYR A 170 9.60 -6.43 8.06
CA TYR A 170 8.80 -6.04 9.21
C TYR A 170 9.66 -5.90 10.46
N VAL A 171 9.35 -4.88 11.25
CA VAL A 171 10.05 -4.57 12.50
C VAL A 171 9.05 -4.13 13.55
N TYR A 172 9.31 -4.47 14.80
CA TYR A 172 8.61 -3.91 15.93
C TYR A 172 9.28 -2.60 16.34
N ARG A 173 8.46 -1.57 16.52
CA ARG A 173 8.88 -0.31 17.13
C ARG A 173 8.37 -0.25 18.56
N VAL A 174 9.28 -0.22 19.52
CA VAL A 174 8.96 -0.15 20.96
C VAL A 174 9.46 1.16 21.51
N GLU A 175 8.59 1.93 22.14
CA GLU A 175 8.91 3.26 22.66
C GLU A 175 8.86 3.29 24.18
N ASN A 176 9.89 3.86 24.78
CA ASN A 176 9.98 4.16 26.20
C ASN A 176 9.98 5.68 26.39
N VAL A 177 8.89 6.21 26.91
CA VAL A 177 8.72 7.63 27.21
C VAL A 177 9.53 7.97 28.45
N LEU A 178 10.59 8.76 28.29
CA LEU A 178 11.48 9.15 29.38
C LEU A 178 10.96 10.37 30.14
N THR A 179 10.45 11.36 29.41
CA THR A 179 9.89 12.58 30.00
C THR A 179 8.60 12.97 29.32
N LYS A 180 7.75 13.70 30.05
CA LYS A 180 6.49 14.23 29.54
C LYS A 180 6.20 15.58 30.17
N SER A 181 5.99 16.59 29.34
CA SER A 181 5.59 17.94 29.72
C SER A 181 4.59 18.51 28.71
N LYS A 182 4.03 19.68 29.01
CA LYS A 182 3.18 20.42 28.09
C LYS A 182 3.99 21.51 27.41
N ASN A 183 3.89 21.62 26.08
CA ASN A 183 4.47 22.74 25.35
C ASN A 183 3.59 24.00 25.46
N ILE A 184 4.03 25.10 24.85
CA ILE A 184 3.33 26.40 24.86
C ILE A 184 1.89 26.38 24.32
N ILE A 185 1.52 25.35 23.55
CA ILE A 185 0.16 25.15 23.02
C ILE A 185 -0.60 24.01 23.72
N GLY A 186 -0.14 23.57 24.89
CA GLY A 186 -0.80 22.55 25.72
C GLY A 186 -0.72 21.11 25.20
N LYS A 187 0.13 20.83 24.20
CA LYS A 187 0.37 19.47 23.70
C LYS A 187 1.46 18.77 24.50
N ASP A 188 1.31 17.45 24.65
CA ASP A 188 2.33 16.62 25.26
C ASP A 188 3.62 16.67 24.42
N THR A 189 4.75 16.89 25.08
CA THR A 189 6.09 16.83 24.50
C THR A 189 7.05 16.16 25.49
N GLY A 190 8.17 15.65 25.03
CA GLY A 190 9.18 15.08 25.90
C GLY A 190 10.23 14.29 25.14
N LYS A 191 11.00 13.49 25.87
CA LYS A 191 12.00 12.58 25.30
C LYS A 191 11.46 11.16 25.30
N THR A 192 11.79 10.40 24.27
CA THR A 192 11.56 8.97 24.19
C THR A 192 12.83 8.27 23.75
N GLU A 193 13.06 7.09 24.29
CA GLU A 193 13.95 6.11 23.69
C GLU A 193 13.11 5.17 22.82
N VAL A 194 13.61 4.79 21.65
CA VAL A 194 12.92 3.90 20.71
C VAL A 194 13.86 2.78 20.32
N LEU A 195 13.37 1.55 20.41
CA LEU A 195 14.05 0.38 19.87
C LEU A 195 13.30 -0.11 18.64
N ILE A 196 14.07 -0.37 17.58
CA ILE A 196 13.59 -1.08 16.41
C ILE A 196 14.11 -2.50 16.52
N ILE A 197 13.18 -3.45 16.54
CA ILE A 197 13.45 -4.87 16.77
C ILE A 197 13.02 -5.65 15.52
N ASN A 198 13.89 -6.51 15.02
CA ASN A 198 13.59 -7.39 13.89
C ASN A 198 12.41 -8.31 14.25
N SER A 199 11.36 -8.35 13.42
CA SER A 199 10.16 -9.14 13.75
C SER A 199 10.38 -10.64 13.71
N LEU A 200 11.42 -11.14 13.02
CA LEU A 200 11.75 -12.56 12.92
C LEU A 200 12.74 -13.01 13.99
N SER A 201 13.86 -12.30 14.15
CA SER A 201 14.94 -12.71 15.06
C SER A 201 14.80 -12.17 16.48
N GLY A 202 14.03 -11.09 16.68
CA GLY A 202 13.99 -10.36 17.95
C GLY A 202 15.26 -9.56 18.24
N GLU A 203 16.20 -9.46 17.30
CA GLU A 203 17.40 -8.65 17.46
C GLU A 203 17.05 -7.15 17.39
N ILE A 204 17.66 -6.37 18.27
CA ILE A 204 17.59 -4.91 18.22
C ILE A 204 18.47 -4.43 17.07
N ILE A 205 17.85 -3.93 16.01
CA ILE A 205 18.57 -3.44 14.82
C ILE A 205 18.96 -1.97 14.95
N GLU A 206 18.19 -1.21 15.73
CA GLU A 206 18.42 0.23 15.89
C GLU A 206 17.92 0.71 17.25
N ARG A 207 18.62 1.72 17.78
CA ARG A 207 18.23 2.46 18.97
C ARG A 207 18.27 3.94 18.66
N LEU A 208 17.17 4.62 18.93
CA LEU A 208 16.98 6.03 18.61
C LEU A 208 16.57 6.80 19.87
N GLU A 209 17.06 8.03 19.97
CA GLU A 209 16.48 9.04 20.85
C GLU A 209 15.53 9.90 20.03
N GLY A 210 14.31 10.06 20.52
CA GLY A 210 13.24 10.79 19.83
C GLY A 210 12.51 11.76 20.74
N LEU A 211 11.56 12.48 20.14
CA LEU A 211 10.68 13.39 20.86
C LEU A 211 9.31 12.75 21.04
N TYR A 212 8.88 12.60 22.29
CA TYR A 212 7.53 12.16 22.62
C TYR A 212 6.51 13.24 22.24
N GLY A 213 5.36 12.86 21.67
CA GLY A 213 4.24 13.76 21.42
C GLY A 213 4.40 14.75 20.25
N ILE A 214 5.55 14.75 19.57
CA ILE A 214 5.72 15.48 18.31
C ILE A 214 5.48 14.52 17.16
N ILE A 215 4.39 14.74 16.42
CA ILE A 215 4.19 14.11 15.12
C ILE A 215 5.25 14.73 14.19
N ILE A 216 6.35 14.02 13.94
CA ILE A 216 7.19 14.32 12.78
C ILE A 216 6.36 13.88 11.57
N ARG A 217 5.83 14.85 10.83
CA ARG A 217 5.12 14.63 9.57
C ARG A 217 6.09 14.60 8.41
#